data_AF-A0A9W6K4W3-F1
#
_entry.id   AF-A0A9W6K4W3-F1
#
_cell.length_a   1.000
_cell.length_b   1.000
_cell.length_c   1.000
_cell.angle_alpha   90.00
_cell.angle_beta   90.00
_cell.angle_gamma   90.00
#
_symmetry.space_group_name_H-M   'P 1'
#
loop_
_entity.id
_entity.type
_entity.pdbx_description
1 polymer ?
#
loop_
_entity_poly.entity_id
_entity_poly.type
_entity_poly.pdbx_seq_one_letter_code
_entity_poly.pdbx_strand_id
1 'polypeptide(L)' 'MSNVIQLPGQDRANNALAKTIAGPWPSYAAFKGLPERERWVLYGSAKAYREALENQGFVMAEGYDDFVRRVTRELSL' A
#
# COMPACT_ATOMS: atom_id res chain seq x y z
N MET A 1 17.12 25.75 -42.22
CA MET A 1 15.98 24.79 -42.26
C MET A 1 16.42 23.56 -41.48
N SER A 2 16.14 23.54 -40.17
CA SER A 2 16.59 22.46 -39.27
C SER A 2 15.63 21.27 -39.39
N ASN A 3 16.15 20.14 -39.85
CA ASN A 3 15.40 18.89 -39.96
C ASN A 3 15.54 18.12 -38.64
N VAL A 4 14.49 18.10 -37.82
CA VAL A 4 14.43 17.26 -36.61
C VAL A 4 14.05 15.85 -37.04
N ILE A 5 14.99 14.92 -36.90
CA ILE A 5 14.75 13.49 -37.10
C ILE A 5 13.89 13.01 -35.92
N GLN A 6 12.60 12.79 -36.18
CA GLN A 6 11.71 12.05 -35.27
C GLN A 6 12.14 10.58 -35.28
N LEU A 7 12.70 10.10 -34.15
CA LEU A 7 12.96 8.68 -33.94
C LEU A 7 11.62 7.96 -33.68
N PRO A 8 11.30 6.86 -34.39
CA PRO A 8 10.11 6.08 -34.12
C PRO A 8 10.40 5.11 -32.96
N GLY A 9 9.60 5.19 -31.90
CA GLY A 9 9.69 4.25 -30.78
C GLY A 9 10.20 4.87 -29.47
N GLN A 10 9.59 5.97 -29.02
CA GLN A 10 9.58 6.25 -27.58
C GLN A 10 8.34 5.60 -26.98
N ASP A 11 8.50 4.30 -26.87
CA ASP A 11 7.99 3.37 -25.88
C ASP A 11 6.86 3.86 -24.97
N ARG A 12 5.78 3.09 -25.00
CA ARG A 12 4.73 2.98 -23.98
C ARG A 12 5.27 2.47 -22.64
N ALA A 13 6.41 2.98 -22.19
CA ALA A 13 7.04 2.64 -20.92
C ALA A 13 7.00 3.85 -19.97
N ASN A 14 5.91 4.61 -19.98
CA ASN A 14 5.53 5.42 -18.82
C ASN A 14 4.94 4.51 -17.72
N ASN A 15 5.62 3.42 -17.38
CA ASN A 15 5.44 2.79 -16.07
C ASN A 15 6.37 3.54 -15.13
N ALA A 16 5.94 4.73 -14.73
CA ALA A 16 6.66 5.59 -13.82
C ALA A 16 6.84 4.85 -12.48
N LEU A 17 7.99 4.20 -12.31
CA LEU A 17 8.65 3.80 -11.07
C LEU A 17 7.74 3.84 -9.82
N ALA A 18 6.74 2.95 -9.77
CA ALA A 18 5.87 2.85 -8.61
C ALA A 18 6.76 2.56 -7.38
N LYS A 19 6.72 3.45 -6.39
CA LYS A 19 7.54 3.32 -5.18
C LYS A 19 6.97 2.16 -4.38
N THR A 20 7.56 0.99 -4.54
CA THR A 20 7.07 -0.23 -3.88
C THR A 20 7.57 -0.24 -2.45
N ILE A 21 6.66 -0.32 -1.49
CA ILE A 21 7.04 -0.58 -0.10
C ILE A 21 7.17 -2.10 0.04
N ALA A 22 8.36 -2.58 0.41
CA ALA A 22 8.66 -4.02 0.48
C ALA A 22 8.65 -4.59 1.93
N GLY A 23 8.49 -3.73 2.94
CA GLY A 23 8.39 -4.12 4.35
C GLY A 23 9.65 -3.83 5.19
N PRO A 24 9.58 -4.05 6.52
CA PRO A 24 8.52 -4.77 7.23
C PRO A 24 7.23 -3.96 7.40
N TRP A 25 6.09 -4.64 7.33
CA TRP A 25 4.78 -4.03 7.51
C TRP A 25 4.48 -3.71 8.97
N PRO A 26 3.65 -2.70 9.27
CA PRO A 26 3.17 -2.47 10.62
C PRO A 26 2.48 -3.73 11.17
N SER A 27 2.87 -4.15 12.37
CA SER A 27 2.20 -5.22 13.11
C SER A 27 1.31 -4.65 14.21
N TYR A 28 0.13 -5.24 14.37
CA TYR A 28 -0.90 -4.86 15.32
C TYR A 28 -1.06 -5.88 16.46
N ALA A 29 -0.22 -6.93 16.48
CA ALA A 29 -0.33 -8.05 17.44
C ALA A 29 -0.26 -7.61 18.91
N ALA A 30 0.43 -6.50 19.21
CA ALA A 30 0.53 -5.92 20.54
C ALA A 30 -0.82 -5.39 21.07
N PHE A 31 -1.78 -5.10 20.19
CA PHE A 31 -3.06 -4.48 20.53
C PHE A 31 -4.22 -5.48 20.65
N LYS A 32 -3.97 -6.78 20.51
CA LYS A 32 -4.99 -7.84 20.62
C LYS A 32 -5.75 -7.83 21.96
N GLY A 33 -5.14 -7.28 23.01
CA GLY A 33 -5.72 -7.20 24.35
C GLY A 33 -6.58 -5.97 24.63
N LEU A 34 -6.64 -5.00 23.70
CA LEU A 34 -7.48 -3.82 23.86
C LEU A 34 -8.97 -4.17 23.80
N PRO A 35 -9.88 -3.34 24.34
CA PRO A 35 -11.32 -3.49 24.14
C PRO A 35 -11.68 -3.59 22.65
N GLU A 36 -12.70 -4.38 22.33
CA GLU A 36 -13.07 -4.68 20.94
C GLU A 36 -13.30 -3.42 20.10
N ARG A 37 -13.96 -2.41 20.67
CA ARG A 37 -14.18 -1.12 20.01
C ARG A 37 -12.87 -0.46 19.57
N GLU A 38 -11.84 -0.49 20.42
CA GLU A 38 -10.53 0.10 20.10
C GLU A 38 -9.81 -0.71 19.02
N ARG A 39 -9.96 -2.05 19.03
CA ARG A 39 -9.43 -2.91 17.97
C ARG A 39 -10.08 -2.60 16.62
N TRP A 40 -11.39 -2.38 16.57
CA TRP A 40 -12.08 -1.93 15.35
C TRP A 40 -11.61 -0.56 14.87
N VAL A 41 -11.32 0.37 15.79
CA VAL A 41 -10.74 1.69 15.44
C VAL A 41 -9.34 1.52 14.82
N LEU A 42 -8.49 0.65 15.39
CA LEU A 42 -7.17 0.34 14.83
C LEU A 42 -7.24 -0.34 13.46
N TYR A 43 -8.20 -1.24 13.27
CA TYR A 43 -8.44 -1.85 11.96
C TYR A 43 -8.81 -0.79 10.91
N GLY A 44 -9.69 0.15 11.27
CA GLY A 44 -10.05 1.27 10.40
C GLY A 44 -8.85 2.16 10.06
N SER A 45 -8.03 2.51 11.06
CA SER A 45 -6.86 3.37 10.84
C SER A 45 -5.78 2.69 10.00
N ALA A 46 -5.59 1.38 10.15
CA ALA A 46 -4.66 0.60 9.33
C ALA A 46 -5.02 0.68 7.83
N LYS A 47 -6.31 0.55 7.51
CA LYS A 47 -6.79 0.66 6.13
C LYS A 47 -6.63 2.06 5.57
N ALA A 48 -6.99 3.09 6.35
CA ALA A 48 -6.83 4.48 5.95
C ALA A 48 -5.35 4.84 5.70
N TYR A 49 -4.43 4.30 6.50
CA TYR A 49 -3.00 4.49 6.30
C TYR A 49 -2.51 3.87 4.99
N ARG A 50 -2.94 2.63 4.68
CA ARG A 50 -2.61 1.99 3.41
C ARG A 50 -3.15 2.79 2.22
N GLU A 51 -4.41 3.21 2.28
CA GLU A 51 -5.03 4.03 1.24
C GLU A 51 -4.29 5.36 1.04
N ALA A 52 -3.86 6.01 2.13
CA ALA A 52 -3.09 7.25 2.05
C ALA A 52 -1.73 7.05 1.37
N LEU A 53 -1.07 5.91 1.58
CA LEU A 53 0.17 5.54 0.89
C LEU A 53 -0.09 5.27 -0.60
N GLU A 54 -1.14 4.52 -0.92
CA GLU A 54 -1.51 4.22 -2.30
C GLU A 54 -1.89 5.49 -3.09
N ASN A 55 -2.60 6.43 -2.46
CA ASN A 55 -2.90 7.74 -3.04
C ASN A 55 -1.67 8.62 -3.29
N GLN A 56 -0.56 8.38 -2.57
CA GLN A 56 0.73 9.05 -2.80
C GLN A 56 1.56 8.36 -3.90
N GLY A 57 1.02 7.32 -4.55
CA GLY A 57 1.69 6.55 -5.60
C GLY A 57 2.60 5.44 -5.07
N PHE A 58 2.49 5.08 -3.79
CA PHE A 58 3.16 3.88 -3.28
C PHE A 58 2.34 2.64 -3.63
N VAL A 59 3.03 1.55 -3.92
CA VAL A 59 2.39 0.25 -4.11
C VAL A 59 2.85 -0.67 -3.00
N MET A 60 1.90 -1.24 -2.28
CA MET A 60 2.18 -2.21 -1.24
C MET A 60 2.57 -3.55 -1.89
N ALA A 61 3.72 -4.12 -1.53
CA ALA A 61 4.07 -5.48 -1.98
C ALA A 61 3.14 -6.56 -1.40
N GLU A 62 2.52 -6.30 -0.25
CA GLU A 62 1.49 -7.16 0.33
C GLU A 62 0.14 -6.89 -0.35
N GLY A 63 -0.48 -7.94 -0.88
CA GLY A 63 -1.83 -7.87 -1.45
C GLY A 63 -2.84 -7.34 -0.42
N TYR A 64 -3.88 -6.66 -0.90
CA TYR A 64 -4.87 -6.06 0.00
C TYR A 64 -5.59 -7.09 0.87
N ASP A 65 -5.94 -8.25 0.30
CA ASP A 65 -6.62 -9.31 1.05
C ASP A 65 -5.72 -9.95 2.11
N ASP A 66 -4.43 -10.15 1.80
CA ASP A 66 -3.45 -10.66 2.76
C ASP A 66 -3.22 -9.69 3.92
N PHE A 67 -3.16 -8.39 3.60
CA PHE A 67 -3.11 -7.31 4.58
C PHE A 67 -4.34 -7.35 5.51
N VAL A 68 -5.55 -7.40 4.95
CA VAL A 68 -6.79 -7.44 5.74
C VAL A 68 -6.79 -8.68 6.64
N ARG A 69 -6.50 -9.86 6.09
CA ARG A 69 -6.44 -11.12 6.85
C ARG A 69 -5.42 -11.06 7.98
N ARG A 70 -4.24 -10.49 7.73
CA ARG A 70 -3.19 -10.33 8.74
C ARG A 70 -3.62 -9.39 9.86
N VAL A 71 -4.13 -8.20 9.53
CA VAL A 71 -4.55 -7.21 10.52
C VAL A 71 -5.71 -7.74 11.36
N THR A 72 -6.71 -8.37 10.74
CA THR A 72 -7.83 -9.03 11.46
C THR A 72 -7.32 -10.11 12.42
N ARG A 73 -6.40 -10.97 11.97
CA ARG A 73 -5.78 -12.00 12.82
C ARG A 73 -4.98 -11.39 13.98
N GLU A 74 -4.22 -10.34 13.73
CA GLU A 74 -3.39 -9.67 14.74
C GLU A 74 -4.23 -8.93 15.80
N LEU A 75 -5.40 -8.41 15.41
CA LEU A 75 -6.34 -7.72 16.29
C LEU A 75 -7.42 -8.63 16.88
N SER A 76 -7.44 -9.93 16.58
CA SER A 76 -8.50 -10.86 17.00
C SER A 76 -9.90 -10.31 16.70
N LEU A 77 -10.12 -9.90 15.44
CA LEU A 77 -11.39 -9.44 14.90
C LEU A 77 -12.05 -10.49 14.01
#